data_AF-A0A8C6BA85-F1
#
_entry.id   AF-A0A8C6BA85-F1
#
_cell.length_a   1.000
_cell.length_b   1.000
_cell.length_c   1.000
_cell.angle_alpha   90.00
_cell.angle_beta   90.00
_cell.angle_gamma   90.00
#
_symmetry.space_group_name_H-M   'P 1'
#
loop_
_entity.id
_entity.type
_entity.pdbx_description
1 polymer ?
#
loop_
_entity_poly.entity_id
_entity_poly.type
_entity_poly.pdbx_seq_one_letter_code
_entity_poly.pdbx_strand_id
1 'polypeptide(L)'
;MRFTLTRWCLTLFFFLNRPIPVLPATSEVTHPPTIEPEPFLYLLGKQRLLEAQHRCYDRMQKLPPYQGEGLYCNRTWDGWSCWDDTPAGVLAQQHCPDYFPDFDVAEKVTKYCEEDGLWYTHPDSNISWSNYTMCNAFTPEKMQNAYILYYLAIVGHSCRCSPW
;
A
#
# COMPACT_ATOMS: atom_id res chain seq x y z
N MET A 1 -4.38 -49.92 -48.53
CA MET A 1 -3.88 -50.57 -47.30
C MET A 1 -3.86 -49.55 -46.18
N ARG A 2 -4.40 -49.92 -45.03
CA ARG A 2 -4.75 -49.07 -43.89
C ARG A 2 -3.52 -48.60 -43.10
N PHE A 3 -3.66 -47.39 -42.55
CA PHE A 3 -2.81 -46.69 -41.58
C PHE A 3 -2.12 -47.60 -40.54
N THR A 4 -0.82 -47.37 -40.32
CA THR A 4 -0.16 -47.64 -39.03
C THR A 4 0.75 -46.48 -38.64
N LEU A 5 0.17 -45.26 -38.55
CA LEU A 5 0.73 -44.10 -37.85
C LEU A 5 0.32 -44.10 -36.37
N THR A 6 0.18 -45.29 -35.77
CA THR A 6 -0.36 -45.48 -34.41
C THR A 6 0.68 -46.03 -33.43
N ARG A 7 1.91 -46.33 -33.88
CA ARG A 7 2.94 -46.94 -33.02
C ARG A 7 3.90 -45.95 -32.36
N TRP A 8 3.92 -44.69 -32.79
CA TRP A 8 4.76 -43.64 -32.19
C TRP A 8 4.02 -42.72 -31.21
N CYS A 9 2.69 -42.60 -31.32
CA CYS A 9 1.89 -41.87 -30.32
C CYS A 9 1.69 -42.66 -29.01
N LEU A 10 1.76 -44.00 -29.04
CA LEU A 10 1.63 -44.81 -27.82
C LEU A 10 2.92 -44.87 -27.00
N THR A 11 4.10 -44.76 -27.61
CA THR A 11 5.38 -44.78 -26.87
C THR A 11 5.66 -43.46 -26.15
N LEU A 12 5.16 -42.33 -26.66
CA LEU A 12 5.27 -41.02 -25.99
C LEU A 12 4.30 -40.86 -24.81
N PHE A 13 3.17 -41.58 -24.81
CA PHE A 13 2.18 -41.53 -23.72
C PHE A 13 2.64 -42.26 -22.44
N PHE A 14 3.55 -43.24 -22.55
CA PHE A 14 4.09 -43.98 -21.40
C PHE A 14 5.19 -43.22 -20.63
N PHE A 15 5.83 -42.22 -21.24
CA PHE A 15 6.82 -41.39 -20.55
C PHE A 15 6.20 -40.17 -19.85
N LEU A 16 4.99 -39.75 -20.23
CA LEU A 16 4.24 -38.65 -19.60
C LEU A 16 3.38 -39.07 -18.39
N ASN A 17 3.19 -40.37 -18.16
CA ASN A 17 2.36 -40.92 -17.06
C ASN A 17 3.16 -41.77 -16.07
N ARG A 18 4.46 -41.49 -15.87
CA ARG A 18 5.15 -42.01 -14.69
C ARG A 18 5.06 -40.98 -13.57
N PRO A 19 4.32 -41.26 -12.48
CA PRO A 19 4.36 -40.40 -11.31
C PRO A 19 5.80 -40.42 -10.79
N ILE A 20 6.42 -39.25 -10.72
CA ILE A 20 7.65 -39.05 -9.97
C ILE A 20 7.34 -39.51 -8.53
N PRO A 21 8.16 -40.37 -7.91
CA PRO A 21 7.98 -40.68 -6.50
C PRO A 21 8.23 -39.38 -5.73
N VAL A 22 7.14 -38.71 -5.33
CA VAL A 22 7.17 -37.61 -4.39
C VAL A 22 7.67 -38.21 -3.08
N LEU A 23 8.92 -37.90 -2.74
CA LEU A 23 9.40 -38.06 -1.37
C LEU A 23 8.40 -37.34 -0.47
N PRO A 24 7.95 -37.95 0.65
CA PRO A 24 7.19 -37.19 1.62
C PRO A 24 8.09 -36.06 2.10
N ALA A 25 7.74 -34.83 1.72
CA ALA A 25 8.26 -33.66 2.39
C ALA A 25 7.78 -33.77 3.83
N THR A 26 8.65 -34.24 4.71
CA THR A 26 8.48 -34.11 6.15
C THR A 26 8.41 -32.62 6.44
N SER A 27 7.19 -32.08 6.51
CA SER A 27 6.91 -30.80 7.13
C SER A 27 7.09 -30.97 8.63
N GLU A 28 8.35 -31.09 9.05
CA GLU A 28 8.75 -31.00 10.44
C GLU A 28 9.81 -29.90 10.52
N VAL A 29 9.42 -28.70 10.06
CA VAL A 29 10.08 -27.47 10.48
C VAL A 29 9.36 -27.04 11.74
N THR A 30 9.80 -27.57 12.88
CA THR A 30 9.69 -26.87 14.15
C THR A 30 10.49 -25.59 13.98
N HIS A 31 9.84 -24.53 13.49
CA HIS A 31 10.42 -23.20 13.47
C HIS A 31 10.75 -22.83 14.92
N PRO A 32 12.03 -22.68 15.29
CA PRO A 32 12.38 -21.91 16.48
C PRO A 32 11.90 -20.47 16.24
N PRO A 33 11.63 -19.66 17.29
CA PRO A 33 11.13 -18.31 17.10
C PRO A 33 12.10 -17.54 16.21
N THR A 34 11.68 -17.28 14.98
CA THR A 34 12.40 -16.50 13.98
C THR A 34 12.54 -15.08 14.50
N ILE A 35 13.71 -14.75 15.02
CA ILE A 35 14.20 -13.37 14.98
C ILE A 35 14.72 -13.20 13.55
N GLU A 36 13.81 -12.99 12.60
CA GLU A 36 14.23 -12.38 11.34
C GLU A 36 14.69 -10.97 11.68
N PRO A 37 15.91 -10.55 11.31
CA PRO A 37 16.31 -9.18 11.51
C PRO A 37 15.31 -8.28 10.78
N GLU A 38 14.70 -7.33 11.50
CA GLU A 38 13.79 -6.37 10.88
C GLU A 38 14.45 -5.82 9.60
N PRO A 39 13.74 -5.84 8.45
CA PRO A 39 14.32 -5.38 7.19
C PRO A 39 14.94 -3.99 7.39
N PHE A 40 16.18 -3.79 6.93
CA PHE A 40 16.90 -2.51 7.10
C PHE A 40 16.04 -1.29 6.74
N LEU A 41 15.22 -1.42 5.70
CA LEU A 41 14.30 -0.38 5.24
C LEU A 41 13.24 0.01 6.28
N TYR A 42 12.73 -0.97 7.05
CA TYR A 42 11.79 -0.72 8.14
C TYR A 42 12.46 0.01 9.30
N LEU A 43 13.69 -0.37 9.66
CA LEU A 43 14.46 0.33 10.70
C LEU A 43 14.74 1.79 10.30
N LEU A 44 15.13 2.03 9.05
CA LEU A 44 15.33 3.38 8.52
C LEU A 44 14.02 4.20 8.54
N GLY A 45 12.91 3.59 8.10
CA GLY A 45 11.59 4.22 8.15
C GLY A 45 11.19 4.62 9.56
N LYS A 46 11.41 3.71 10.53
CA LYS A 46 11.16 3.97 11.96
C LYS A 46 12.00 5.12 12.51
N GLN A 47 13.28 5.20 12.15
CA GLN A 47 14.15 6.31 12.54
C GLN A 47 13.63 7.65 12.00
N ARG A 48 13.25 7.69 10.71
CA ARG A 48 12.71 8.89 10.07
C ARG A 48 11.38 9.33 10.67
N LEU A 49 10.50 8.37 10.99
CA LEU A 49 9.22 8.64 11.65
C LEU A 49 9.44 9.29 13.03
N LEU A 50 10.35 8.73 13.84
CA LEU A 50 10.69 9.30 15.15
C LEU A 50 11.30 10.69 15.04
N GLU A 51 12.18 10.90 14.06
CA GLU A 51 12.77 12.21 13.79
C GLU A 51 11.71 13.23 13.36
N ALA A 52 10.75 12.83 12.53
CA ALA A 52 9.63 13.65 12.11
C ALA A 52 8.71 14.02 13.28
N GLN A 53 8.41 13.05 14.15
CA GLN A 53 7.65 13.28 15.36
C GLN A 53 8.34 14.32 16.25
N HIS A 54 9.64 14.15 16.52
CA HIS A 54 10.40 15.09 17.34
C HIS A 54 10.41 16.50 16.72
N ARG A 55 10.68 16.60 15.41
CA ARG A 55 10.63 17.87 14.67
C ARG A 55 9.26 18.53 14.76
N CYS A 56 8.17 17.77 14.73
CA CYS A 56 6.82 18.31 14.88
C CYS A 56 6.60 18.92 16.26
N TYR A 57 6.90 18.17 17.33
CA TYR A 57 6.74 18.69 18.70
C TYR A 57 7.62 19.91 18.96
N ASP A 58 8.85 19.92 18.47
CA ASP A 58 9.74 21.08 18.56
C ASP A 58 9.15 22.31 17.84
N ARG A 59 8.61 22.10 16.62
CA ARG A 59 7.96 23.16 15.84
C ARG A 59 6.72 23.70 16.56
N MET A 60 5.87 22.82 17.10
CA MET A 60 4.65 23.21 17.81
C MET A 60 4.95 24.05 19.05
N GLN A 61 6.07 23.82 19.74
CA GLN A 61 6.49 24.63 20.89
C GLN A 61 7.10 25.98 20.49
N LYS A 62 7.82 26.04 19.36
CA LYS A 62 8.53 27.25 18.91
C LYS A 62 7.62 28.24 18.19
N LEU A 63 6.60 27.77 17.49
CA LEU A 63 5.71 28.62 16.71
C LEU A 63 4.81 29.46 17.64
N PRO A 64 4.61 30.76 17.36
CA PRO A 64 3.71 31.60 18.14
C PRO A 64 2.26 31.07 18.05
N PRO A 65 1.36 31.49 18.95
CA PRO A 65 -0.07 31.19 18.83
C PRO A 65 -0.63 31.62 17.47
N TYR A 66 -1.72 30.99 17.03
CA TYR A 66 -2.40 31.32 15.78
C TYR A 66 -2.70 32.82 15.69
N GLN A 67 -2.31 33.44 14.57
CA GLN A 67 -2.41 34.88 14.33
C GLN A 67 -3.60 35.28 13.44
N GLY A 68 -4.32 34.30 12.88
CA GLY A 68 -5.48 34.57 12.05
C GLY A 68 -6.73 34.92 12.87
N GLU A 69 -7.75 35.42 12.18
CA GLU A 69 -9.06 35.68 12.77
C GLU A 69 -10.00 34.49 12.57
N GLY A 70 -10.92 34.28 13.51
CA GLY A 70 -11.96 33.25 13.42
C GLY A 70 -11.60 31.89 14.04
N LEU A 71 -12.47 30.91 13.77
CA LEU A 71 -12.27 29.52 14.21
C LEU A 71 -11.14 28.88 13.41
N TYR A 72 -10.35 28.04 14.09
CA TYR A 72 -9.22 27.35 13.49
C TYR A 72 -9.02 26.00 14.19
N CYS A 73 -8.46 25.04 13.47
CA CYS A 73 -8.02 23.78 14.01
C CYS A 73 -6.61 23.90 14.55
N ASN A 74 -6.40 23.46 15.79
CA ASN A 74 -5.09 23.50 16.44
C ASN A 74 -4.06 22.60 15.74
N ARG A 75 -2.81 23.04 15.75
CA ARG A 75 -1.65 22.24 15.34
C ARG A 75 -1.63 20.89 16.06
N THR A 76 -1.29 19.83 15.33
CA THR A 76 -1.31 18.47 15.86
C THR A 76 -0.33 17.55 15.13
N TRP A 77 0.07 16.48 15.84
CA TRP A 77 0.72 15.33 15.25
C TRP A 77 -0.31 14.22 15.10
N ASP A 78 -0.59 13.80 13.86
CA ASP A 78 -1.61 12.78 13.60
C ASP A 78 -1.08 11.34 13.66
N GLY A 79 0.21 11.17 13.96
CA GLY A 79 0.89 9.88 13.96
C GLY A 79 1.95 9.77 12.89
N TRP A 80 1.78 10.42 11.73
CA TRP A 80 2.70 10.33 10.59
C TRP A 80 3.13 11.70 10.05
N SER A 81 2.33 12.75 10.22
CA SER A 81 2.65 14.09 9.73
C SER A 81 2.25 15.18 10.71
N CYS A 82 2.97 16.29 10.63
CA CYS A 82 2.73 17.47 11.44
C CYS A 82 1.73 18.38 10.72
N TRP A 83 0.71 18.85 11.43
CA TRP A 83 -0.27 19.80 10.91
C TRP A 83 -0.16 21.09 11.70
N ASP A 84 -0.06 22.21 11.00
CA ASP A 84 -0.05 23.54 11.62
C ASP A 84 -1.48 24.03 11.90
N ASP A 85 -1.59 25.15 12.62
CA ASP A 85 -2.86 25.81 12.85
C ASP A 85 -3.51 26.18 11.51
N THR A 86 -4.72 25.68 11.28
CA THR A 86 -5.40 25.79 9.98
C THR A 86 -6.76 26.47 10.17
N PRO A 87 -7.13 27.50 9.39
CA PRO A 87 -8.43 28.14 9.49
C PRO A 87 -9.59 27.17 9.25
N ALA A 88 -10.74 27.42 9.87
CA ALA A 88 -11.96 26.64 9.67
C ALA A 88 -12.42 26.65 8.21
N GLY A 89 -12.90 25.51 7.71
CA GLY A 89 -13.34 25.31 6.33
C GLY A 89 -12.20 25.15 5.30
N VAL A 90 -10.94 25.01 5.76
CA VAL A 90 -9.77 24.88 4.86
C VAL A 90 -9.29 23.43 4.80
N LEU A 91 -8.97 22.99 3.58
CA LEU A 91 -8.28 21.72 3.32
C LEU A 91 -6.76 21.95 3.35
N ALA A 92 -6.11 21.60 4.46
CA ALA A 92 -4.66 21.61 4.56
C ALA A 92 -4.06 20.48 3.71
N GLN A 93 -2.94 20.76 3.04
CA GLN A 93 -2.25 19.78 2.18
C GLN A 93 -0.74 19.86 2.37
N GLN A 94 -0.08 18.71 2.33
CA GLN A 94 1.39 18.61 2.32
C GLN A 94 1.81 17.36 1.53
N HIS A 95 3.10 17.24 1.23
CA HIS A 95 3.63 16.07 0.53
C HIS A 95 3.59 14.82 1.42
N CYS A 96 3.47 13.66 0.81
CA CYS A 96 3.52 12.38 1.52
C CYS A 96 4.92 12.16 2.15
N PRO A 97 4.98 11.58 3.37
CA PRO A 97 6.24 11.31 4.04
C PRO A 97 7.01 10.15 3.39
N ASP A 98 8.33 10.15 3.53
CA ASP A 98 9.27 9.19 2.94
C ASP A 98 9.70 8.08 3.93
N TYR A 99 8.82 7.74 4.88
CA TYR A 99 9.09 6.73 5.92
C TYR A 99 8.72 5.33 5.47
N PHE A 100 7.73 5.23 4.58
CA PHE A 100 7.20 3.98 4.07
C PHE A 100 7.70 3.74 2.64
N PRO A 101 8.10 2.52 2.29
CA PRO A 101 8.68 2.22 0.98
C PRO A 101 7.65 2.24 -0.15
N ASP A 102 6.36 2.12 0.18
CA ASP A 102 5.23 2.15 -0.74
C ASP A 102 4.61 3.54 -0.90
N PHE A 103 5.16 4.57 -0.24
CA PHE A 103 4.66 5.93 -0.34
C PHE A 103 5.36 6.69 -1.48
N ASP A 104 4.56 7.37 -2.30
CA ASP A 104 5.04 8.32 -3.31
C ASP A 104 5.12 9.72 -2.72
N VAL A 105 6.34 10.24 -2.58
CA VAL A 105 6.62 11.58 -2.04
C VAL A 105 6.14 12.72 -2.95
N ALA A 106 5.87 12.45 -4.22
CA ALA A 106 5.31 13.44 -5.14
C ALA A 106 3.81 13.67 -4.91
N GLU A 107 3.13 12.68 -4.31
CA GLU A 107 1.72 12.78 -3.96
C GLU A 107 1.50 13.59 -2.68
N LYS A 108 0.25 13.95 -2.43
CA LYS A 108 -0.14 14.82 -1.31
C LYS A 108 -1.07 14.12 -0.32
N VAL A 109 -0.79 14.33 0.95
CA VAL A 109 -1.71 14.05 2.06
C VAL A 109 -2.55 15.30 2.33
N THR A 110 -3.83 15.09 2.66
CA THR A 110 -4.75 16.19 2.98
C THR A 110 -5.43 16.00 4.32
N LYS A 111 -5.73 17.10 5.02
CA LYS A 111 -6.48 17.09 6.27
C LYS A 111 -7.46 18.26 6.27
N TYR A 112 -8.72 17.97 6.52
CA TYR A 112 -9.79 18.97 6.46
C TYR A 112 -10.06 19.53 7.86
N CYS A 113 -10.02 20.86 7.97
CA CYS A 113 -10.51 21.59 9.13
C CYS A 113 -11.96 21.97 8.89
N GLU A 114 -12.87 21.46 9.72
CA GLU A 114 -14.30 21.70 9.60
C GLU A 114 -14.65 23.17 9.96
N GLU A 115 -15.85 23.61 9.60
CA GLU A 115 -16.29 25.01 9.79
C GLU A 115 -16.44 25.41 11.26
N ASP A 116 -16.59 24.43 12.15
CA ASP A 116 -16.67 24.55 13.60
C ASP A 116 -15.29 24.62 14.28
N GLY A 117 -14.19 24.54 13.52
CA GLY A 117 -12.82 24.59 14.04
C GLY A 117 -12.34 23.27 14.62
N LEU A 118 -12.97 22.15 14.23
CA LEU A 118 -12.54 20.81 14.60
C LEU A 118 -11.91 20.08 13.41
N TRP A 119 -10.95 19.21 13.70
CA TRP A 119 -10.37 18.36 12.66
C TRP A 119 -11.37 17.30 12.24
N TYR A 120 -11.54 17.13 10.93
CA TYR A 120 -12.43 16.11 10.37
C TYR A 120 -12.21 14.75 11.02
N THR A 121 -13.32 14.14 11.46
CA THR A 121 -13.34 12.80 12.05
C THR A 121 -13.90 11.80 11.05
N HIS A 122 -13.25 10.64 10.95
CA HIS A 122 -13.73 9.60 10.05
C HIS A 122 -15.02 8.97 10.60
N PRO A 123 -16.09 8.81 9.81
CA PRO A 123 -17.41 8.39 10.31
C PRO A 123 -17.37 7.01 10.98
N ASP A 124 -16.53 6.10 10.50
CA ASP A 124 -16.48 4.73 11.03
C ASP A 124 -15.64 4.61 12.32
N SER A 125 -14.62 5.46 12.52
CA SER A 125 -13.70 5.35 13.66
C SER A 125 -13.92 6.43 14.71
N ASN A 126 -14.63 7.51 14.37
CA ASN A 126 -14.88 8.68 15.22
C ASN A 126 -13.57 9.29 15.79
N ILE A 127 -12.49 9.20 15.02
CA ILE A 127 -11.16 9.72 15.35
C ILE A 127 -10.77 10.72 14.26
N SER A 128 -10.04 11.78 14.62
CA SER A 128 -9.53 12.76 13.66
C SER A 128 -8.68 12.05 12.60
N TRP A 129 -9.00 12.26 11.33
CA TRP A 129 -8.39 11.52 10.24
C TRP A 129 -7.67 12.44 9.26
N SER A 130 -6.65 11.90 8.61
CA SER A 130 -5.87 12.56 7.55
C SER A 130 -5.87 11.62 6.35
N ASN A 131 -6.08 12.18 5.16
CA ASN A 131 -6.23 11.40 3.95
C ASN A 131 -4.87 11.09 3.30
N TYR A 132 -4.36 9.90 3.58
CA TYR A 132 -3.14 9.34 3.00
C TYR A 132 -3.39 8.43 1.77
N THR A 133 -4.63 8.35 1.29
CA THR A 133 -4.99 7.37 0.23
C THR A 133 -4.22 7.60 -1.08
N MET A 134 -3.86 8.85 -1.39
CA MET A 134 -3.07 9.18 -2.56
C MET A 134 -1.61 8.72 -2.45
N CYS A 135 -1.05 8.67 -1.24
CA CYS A 135 0.35 8.34 -1.02
C CYS A 135 0.73 6.93 -1.49
N ASN A 136 -0.20 5.97 -1.45
CA ASN A 136 0.04 4.61 -1.93
C ASN A 136 -0.93 4.18 -3.04
N ALA A 137 -1.58 5.13 -3.72
CA ALA A 137 -2.53 4.83 -4.79
C ALA A 137 -1.82 4.17 -5.99
N PHE A 138 -0.60 4.61 -6.29
CA PHE A 138 0.12 4.32 -7.52
C PHE A 138 1.37 3.45 -7.32
N THR A 139 1.35 2.54 -6.35
CA THR A 139 2.50 1.65 -6.11
C THR A 139 2.78 0.75 -7.31
N PRO A 140 4.06 0.39 -7.56
CA PRO A 140 4.43 -0.48 -8.69
C PRO A 140 3.66 -1.80 -8.71
N GLU A 141 3.40 -2.38 -7.55
CA GLU A 141 2.60 -3.60 -7.40
C GLU A 141 1.13 -3.38 -7.83
N LYS A 142 0.48 -2.33 -7.34
CA LYS A 142 -0.89 -1.99 -7.74
C LYS A 142 -0.99 -1.70 -9.24
N MET A 143 -0.01 -0.97 -9.79
CA MET A 143 0.07 -0.72 -11.23
C MET A 143 0.25 -2.01 -12.02
N GLN A 144 1.16 -2.90 -11.60
CA GLN A 144 1.38 -4.18 -12.27
C GLN A 144 0.11 -5.05 -12.24
N ASN A 145 -0.57 -5.11 -11.10
CA ASN A 145 -1.83 -5.83 -10.98
C ASN A 145 -2.91 -5.24 -11.88
N ALA A 146 -3.01 -3.92 -11.97
CA ALA A 146 -3.93 -3.25 -12.89
C ALA A 146 -3.62 -3.59 -14.36
N TYR A 147 -2.34 -3.62 -14.76
CA TYR A 147 -1.94 -4.06 -16.10
C TYR A 147 -2.30 -5.52 -16.35
N ILE A 148 -2.02 -6.44 -15.42
CA ILE A 148 -2.37 -7.86 -15.56
C ILE A 148 -3.88 -8.03 -15.75
N LEU A 149 -4.70 -7.38 -14.91
CA LEU A 149 -6.15 -7.42 -15.01
C LEU A 149 -6.64 -6.84 -16.34
N TYR A 150 -6.03 -5.74 -16.81
CA TYR A 150 -6.33 -5.14 -18.09
C TYR A 150 -6.05 -6.10 -19.27
N TYR A 151 -4.89 -6.75 -19.28
CA TYR A 151 -4.57 -7.76 -20.30
C TYR A 151 -5.53 -8.96 -20.25
N LEU A 152 -5.87 -9.47 -19.06
CA LEU A 152 -6.83 -10.56 -18.90
C LEU A 152 -8.23 -10.17 -19.39
N ALA A 153 -8.67 -8.93 -19.17
CA ALA A 153 -9.95 -8.44 -19.69
C ALA A 153 -9.95 -8.36 -21.22
N ILE A 154 -8.88 -7.84 -21.83
CA ILE A 154 -8.74 -7.79 -23.31
C ILE A 154 -8.75 -9.20 -23.90
N VAL A 155 -7.94 -10.11 -23.36
CA VAL A 155 -7.87 -11.50 -23.83
C VAL A 155 -9.20 -12.21 -23.61
N GLY A 156 -9.82 -12.03 -22.44
CA GLY A 156 -11.14 -12.61 -22.13
C GLY A 156 -12.24 -12.12 -23.06
N HIS A 157 -12.28 -10.83 -23.37
CA HIS A 157 -13.26 -10.25 -24.29
C HIS A 157 -13.00 -10.65 -25.75
N SER A 158 -11.73 -10.74 -26.17
CA SER A 158 -11.38 -11.19 -27.52
C SER A 158 -11.63 -12.69 -27.74
N CYS A 159 -11.34 -13.55 -26.76
CA CYS A 159 -11.65 -14.99 -26.82
C CYS A 159 -13.15 -15.29 -26.84
N ARG A 160 -14.01 -14.36 -26.36
CA ARG A 160 -15.47 -14.51 -26.40
C ARG A 160 -16.06 -14.36 -27.81
N CYS A 161 -15.27 -13.91 -28.79
CA CYS A 161 -15.66 -13.80 -30.20
C CYS A 161 -15.22 -15.02 -31.04
N SER A 162 -15.38 -16.25 -30.54
CA SER A 162 -15.25 -17.46 -31.36
C SER A 162 -16.65 -18.03 -31.66
N PRO A 163 -17.27 -17.71 -32.81
CA PRO A 163 -18.49 -18.36 -33.24
C PRO A 163 -18.11 -19.68 -33.94
N TRP A 164 -18.20 -20.78 -33.20
CA TRP A 164 -18.33 -22.13 -33.76
C TRP A 164 -19.49 -22.83 -33.08
#